data_AF-A0A8S3E813-F1
#
_entry.id   AF-A0A8S3E813-F1
#
_cell.length_a   1.000
_cell.length_b   1.000
_cell.length_c   1.000
_cell.angle_alpha   90.00
_cell.angle_beta   90.00
_cell.angle_gamma   90.00
#
_symmetry.space_group_name_H-M   'P 1'
#
loop_
_entity.id
_entity.type
_entity.pdbx_description
1 polymer ?
#
loop_
_entity_poly.entity_id
_entity_poly.type
_entity_poly.pdbx_seq_one_letter_code
_entity_poly.pdbx_strand_id
1 'polypeptide(L)'
;MIPYIDSIGQQNFSLTWDLSLQNHRQQAIQWYVDTVKGKMKQYSMLHLWGIYLMREDISLGINEQITLEISSIVHSRQLRLIWIPYASAISWNNWTQLGIDVAILQPGYAFASPLMQGTFNAGRLRATAKLAQQYGLGVEIESHQGSSTDYEIALLQNYLAQGSIDGYQHVPTVYFLGNYESIARSKKACDLLRKYTSGIRIEPTFISNGKWSWTKNPNIEAKIGVSSDMRPSGIRINWSPKHKYWFGRVLVEGFIAMNNNSTWKMLSSAEIGEKTWRDEDWSSTLLPFSLLSLEKILSIRVAFIGSSWLPSLANEDLIIEQIPNGIALQASTGAPYRISPSMFSYNPQYGDTTIKTLSNFSRGLLTDGQWSTDQWEPTMSVGWLDNTYTHSYIRIALDFTAITNIDEITVRLHGGSYGSINWPNTARLLISSDCVPFSPYSSSDCTVKSYPCTDRIITGSKKTDQGGLLLFKVSSSFRWATLEFQPNAWLMIDEVQAFVNGNDISHLVNYYFLTPPTSKSVSS
;
A
#
# COMPACT_ATOMS: atom_id res chain seq x y z
N MET A 1 23.81 -35.35 13.16
CA MET A 1 23.85 -36.01 11.85
C MET A 1 24.40 -35.01 10.82
N ILE A 2 25.68 -35.11 10.40
CA ILE A 2 26.26 -34.24 9.36
C ILE A 2 25.79 -34.75 8.02
N PRO A 3 24.95 -34.02 7.26
CA PRO A 3 24.61 -34.43 5.92
C PRO A 3 25.91 -34.46 5.12
N TYR A 4 26.25 -35.58 4.50
CA TYR A 4 27.23 -35.62 3.42
C TYR A 4 26.59 -36.24 2.20
N ILE A 5 26.93 -35.69 1.04
CA ILE A 5 26.48 -36.25 -0.23
C ILE A 5 27.58 -37.20 -0.68
N ASP A 6 27.27 -38.49 -0.72
CA ASP A 6 28.22 -39.50 -1.18
C ASP A 6 28.57 -39.32 -2.68
N SER A 7 29.42 -40.20 -3.20
CA SER A 7 29.84 -40.19 -4.60
C SER A 7 28.69 -40.37 -5.61
N ILE A 8 27.48 -40.67 -5.14
CA ILE A 8 26.30 -41.00 -5.94
C ILE A 8 25.16 -39.99 -5.76
N GLY A 9 25.33 -38.96 -4.90
CA GLY A 9 24.32 -37.92 -4.72
C GLY A 9 23.36 -38.15 -3.56
N GLN A 10 23.52 -39.22 -2.75
CA GLN A 10 22.62 -39.50 -1.62
C GLN A 10 23.06 -38.76 -0.35
N GLN A 11 22.09 -38.19 0.39
CA GLN A 11 22.31 -37.58 1.70
C GLN A 11 22.45 -38.67 2.77
N ASN A 12 23.65 -38.79 3.33
CA ASN A 12 23.96 -39.66 4.47
C ASN A 12 24.37 -38.82 5.69
N PHE A 13 24.39 -39.41 6.90
CA PHE A 13 24.68 -38.67 8.12
C PHE A 13 25.78 -39.30 9.00
N SER A 14 26.80 -38.53 9.40
CA SER A 14 27.80 -38.94 10.40
C SER A 14 28.11 -37.78 11.38
N LEU A 15 28.27 -38.01 12.69
CA LEU A 15 28.43 -36.98 13.76
C LEU A 15 27.27 -35.98 13.93
N THR A 16 27.07 -35.43 15.13
CA THR A 16 26.01 -34.42 15.41
C THR A 16 26.64 -33.09 15.78
N TRP A 17 26.61 -32.14 14.84
CA TRP A 17 26.87 -30.74 15.13
C TRP A 17 25.68 -30.11 15.86
N ASP A 18 25.97 -29.53 17.01
CA ASP A 18 25.06 -28.62 17.71
C ASP A 18 25.26 -27.20 17.16
N LEU A 19 24.34 -26.73 16.30
CA LEU A 19 24.43 -25.42 15.66
C LEU A 19 24.17 -24.24 16.60
N SER A 20 23.79 -24.49 17.86
CA SER A 20 23.81 -23.43 18.88
C SER A 20 25.25 -23.00 19.22
N LEU A 21 26.23 -23.90 19.03
CA LEU A 21 27.64 -23.66 19.30
C LEU A 21 28.36 -23.10 18.07
N GLN A 22 29.12 -22.02 18.26
CA GLN A 22 29.84 -21.32 17.19
C GLN A 22 30.83 -22.21 16.43
N ASN A 23 31.63 -23.00 17.13
CA ASN A 23 32.61 -23.89 16.51
C ASN A 23 31.96 -24.93 15.58
N HIS A 24 30.81 -25.48 15.97
CA HIS A 24 30.06 -26.45 15.15
C HIS A 24 29.41 -25.79 13.94
N ARG A 25 28.91 -24.55 14.05
CA ARG A 25 28.45 -23.78 12.88
C ARG A 25 29.58 -23.55 11.88
N GLN A 26 30.74 -23.10 12.35
CA GLN A 26 31.92 -22.87 11.50
C GLN A 26 32.37 -24.15 10.80
N GLN A 27 32.40 -25.29 11.51
CA GLN A 27 32.68 -26.59 10.91
C GLN A 27 31.67 -26.96 9.82
N ALA A 28 30.37 -26.69 10.06
CA ALA A 28 29.32 -26.95 9.08
C ALA A 28 29.45 -26.11 7.81
N ILE A 29 29.68 -24.80 7.99
CA ILE A 29 29.88 -23.87 6.87
C ILE A 29 31.13 -24.28 6.07
N GLN A 30 32.24 -24.56 6.75
CA GLN A 30 33.49 -24.96 6.11
C GLN A 30 33.33 -26.24 5.29
N TRP A 31 32.72 -27.27 5.88
CA TRP A 31 32.43 -28.52 5.18
C TRP A 31 31.58 -28.29 3.93
N TYR A 32 30.53 -27.45 4.02
CA TYR A 32 29.65 -27.17 2.88
C TYR A 32 30.41 -26.44 1.75
N VAL A 33 31.14 -25.37 2.07
CA VAL A 33 31.91 -24.58 1.10
C VAL A 33 32.98 -25.43 0.42
N ASP A 34 33.72 -26.24 1.19
CA ASP A 34 34.77 -27.11 0.66
C ASP A 34 34.17 -28.23 -0.22
N THR A 35 33.00 -28.75 0.13
CA THR A 35 32.25 -29.73 -0.69
C THR A 35 31.82 -29.12 -2.02
N VAL A 36 31.21 -27.93 -2.01
CA VAL A 36 30.80 -27.22 -3.25
C VAL A 36 32.03 -26.95 -4.13
N LYS A 37 33.11 -26.40 -3.55
CA LYS A 37 34.35 -26.13 -4.27
C LYS A 37 34.97 -27.40 -4.86
N GLY A 38 34.94 -28.51 -4.14
CA GLY A 38 35.39 -29.81 -4.62
C GLY A 38 34.57 -30.32 -5.80
N LYS A 39 33.23 -30.30 -5.69
CA LYS A 39 32.32 -30.74 -6.77
C LYS A 39 32.44 -29.88 -8.01
N MET A 40 32.63 -28.57 -7.88
CA MET A 40 32.72 -27.68 -9.04
C MET A 40 33.97 -27.94 -9.91
N LYS A 41 35.02 -28.57 -9.38
CA LYS A 41 36.22 -28.93 -10.16
C LYS A 41 35.94 -29.89 -11.32
N GLN A 42 34.84 -30.65 -11.28
CA GLN A 42 34.47 -31.56 -12.37
C GLN A 42 33.92 -30.83 -13.61
N TYR A 43 33.56 -29.55 -13.48
CA TYR A 43 32.99 -28.74 -14.55
C TYR A 43 34.04 -27.76 -15.09
N SER A 44 34.91 -28.24 -15.99
CA SER A 44 36.05 -27.48 -16.53
C SER A 44 35.68 -26.17 -17.26
N MET A 45 34.43 -26.06 -17.71
CA MET A 45 33.91 -24.86 -18.38
C MET A 45 33.26 -23.85 -17.43
N LEU A 46 33.18 -24.16 -16.13
CA LEU A 46 32.56 -23.30 -15.12
C LEU A 46 33.60 -22.79 -14.13
N HIS A 47 33.56 -21.49 -13.85
CA HIS A 47 34.35 -20.88 -12.79
C HIS A 47 33.45 -20.62 -11.57
N LEU A 48 33.75 -21.27 -10.44
CA LEU A 48 33.06 -21.00 -9.18
C LEU A 48 33.57 -19.68 -8.60
N TRP A 49 32.77 -18.62 -8.76
CA TRP A 49 33.12 -17.28 -8.29
C TRP A 49 32.73 -17.01 -6.82
N GLY A 50 31.60 -17.56 -6.37
CA GLY A 50 31.05 -17.25 -5.06
C GLY A 50 29.96 -18.20 -4.57
N ILE A 51 29.45 -17.90 -3.38
CA ILE A 51 28.37 -18.61 -2.69
C ILE A 51 27.22 -17.63 -2.49
N TYR A 52 26.00 -18.09 -2.79
CA TYR A 52 24.77 -17.34 -2.53
C TYR A 52 24.22 -17.68 -1.14
N LEU A 53 23.98 -16.66 -0.32
CA LEU A 53 23.29 -16.79 0.97
C LEU A 53 21.79 -16.88 0.72
N MET A 54 21.22 -18.08 0.89
CA MET A 54 19.81 -18.36 0.60
C MET A 54 18.82 -17.60 1.50
N ARG A 55 19.23 -17.20 2.71
CA ARG A 55 18.34 -16.46 3.61
C ARG A 55 18.21 -15.02 3.13
N GLU A 56 16.99 -14.54 2.92
CA GLU A 56 16.73 -13.22 2.34
C GLU A 56 16.60 -12.09 3.40
N ASP A 57 16.55 -12.43 4.69
CA ASP A 57 16.61 -11.49 5.81
C ASP A 57 17.72 -11.83 6.81
N ILE A 58 18.35 -10.81 7.40
CA ILE A 58 19.38 -11.01 8.44
C ILE A 58 18.96 -10.22 9.68
N SER A 59 18.18 -10.87 10.54
CA SER A 59 17.76 -10.29 11.82
C SER A 59 18.97 -10.01 12.73
N LEU A 60 18.85 -9.01 13.60
CA LEU A 60 19.93 -8.60 14.48
C LEU A 60 20.38 -9.72 15.44
N GLY A 61 21.63 -9.64 15.91
CA GLY A 61 22.19 -10.57 16.89
C GLY A 61 22.75 -11.84 16.27
N ILE A 62 22.18 -13.01 16.59
CA ILE A 62 22.79 -14.29 16.20
C ILE A 62 22.86 -14.49 14.69
N ASN A 63 21.91 -13.98 13.90
CA ASN A 63 21.97 -14.13 12.45
C ASN A 63 23.08 -13.25 11.83
N GLU A 64 23.35 -12.05 12.36
CA GLU A 64 24.49 -11.23 11.94
C GLU A 64 25.82 -11.96 12.22
N GLN A 65 25.95 -12.54 13.42
CA GLN A 65 27.12 -13.34 13.79
C GLN A 65 27.32 -14.53 12.84
N ILE A 66 26.25 -15.26 12.52
CA ILE A 66 26.30 -16.38 11.57
C ILE A 66 26.70 -15.90 10.17
N THR A 67 26.17 -14.77 9.70
CA THR A 67 26.55 -14.21 8.39
C THR A 67 28.03 -13.82 8.34
N LEU A 68 28.57 -13.23 9.42
CA LEU A 68 30.00 -12.91 9.53
C LEU A 68 30.88 -14.19 9.56
N GLU A 69 30.42 -15.25 10.23
CA GLU A 69 31.06 -16.57 10.20
C GLU A 69 31.08 -17.13 8.77
N ILE A 70 29.98 -17.03 8.03
CA ILE A 70 29.88 -17.46 6.62
C ILE A 70 30.83 -16.65 5.74
N SER A 71 30.77 -15.32 5.83
CA SER A 71 31.60 -14.40 5.05
C SER A 71 33.10 -14.73 5.22
N SER A 72 33.57 -14.81 6.48
CA SER A 72 34.96 -15.13 6.79
C SER A 72 35.42 -16.47 6.17
N ILE A 73 34.60 -17.51 6.28
CA ILE A 73 34.92 -18.83 5.72
C ILE A 73 34.93 -18.79 4.19
N VAL A 74 33.93 -18.16 3.55
CA VAL A 74 33.85 -18.02 2.09
C VAL A 74 35.07 -17.25 1.55
N HIS A 75 35.43 -16.13 2.17
CA HIS A 75 36.59 -15.34 1.78
C HIS A 75 37.92 -16.09 1.97
N SER A 76 38.06 -16.88 3.04
CA SER A 76 39.25 -17.72 3.25
C SER A 76 39.45 -18.77 2.14
N ARG A 77 38.40 -19.11 1.39
CA ARG A 77 38.44 -20.00 0.22
C ARG A 77 38.67 -19.27 -1.10
N GLN A 78 38.91 -17.96 -1.06
CA GLN A 78 39.04 -17.05 -2.20
C GLN A 78 37.74 -16.94 -3.03
N LEU A 79 36.60 -17.17 -2.39
CA LEU A 79 35.27 -17.00 -2.98
C LEU A 79 34.67 -15.65 -2.56
N ARG A 80 33.52 -15.29 -3.14
CA ARG A 80 32.72 -14.12 -2.79
C ARG A 80 31.36 -14.51 -2.23
N LEU A 81 30.79 -13.68 -1.36
CA LEU A 81 29.46 -13.88 -0.78
C LEU A 81 28.44 -12.98 -1.48
N ILE A 82 27.38 -13.59 -2.00
CA ILE A 82 26.27 -12.93 -2.71
C ILE A 82 25.01 -13.02 -1.84
N TRP A 83 24.23 -11.94 -1.82
CA TRP A 83 22.97 -11.89 -1.09
C TRP A 83 21.87 -11.21 -1.90
N ILE A 84 20.63 -11.67 -1.75
CA ILE A 84 19.48 -11.17 -2.49
C ILE A 84 18.36 -10.89 -1.47
N PRO A 85 18.35 -9.72 -0.82
CA PRO A 85 17.30 -9.37 0.14
C PRO A 85 16.04 -8.82 -0.53
N TYR A 86 14.87 -9.11 0.04
CA TYR A 86 13.66 -8.34 -0.27
C TYR A 86 13.78 -6.91 0.29
N ALA A 87 13.16 -5.92 -0.37
CA ALA A 87 13.43 -4.52 -0.06
C ALA A 87 13.07 -4.05 1.37
N SER A 88 12.29 -4.81 2.13
CA SER A 88 11.97 -4.55 3.55
C SER A 88 12.70 -5.50 4.52
N ALA A 89 13.68 -6.26 4.04
CA ALA A 89 14.39 -7.23 4.85
C ALA A 89 15.25 -6.55 5.92
N ILE A 90 15.26 -7.10 7.14
CA ILE A 90 16.16 -6.58 8.18
C ILE A 90 17.60 -6.67 7.66
N SER A 91 18.36 -5.59 7.85
CA SER A 91 19.77 -5.47 7.45
C SER A 91 20.03 -5.41 5.94
N TRP A 92 19.03 -5.14 5.10
CA TRP A 92 19.25 -5.00 3.65
C TRP A 92 20.24 -3.89 3.29
N ASN A 93 20.29 -2.82 4.09
CA ASN A 93 21.04 -1.58 3.84
C ASN A 93 22.43 -1.51 4.51
N ASN A 94 22.78 -2.47 5.38
CA ASN A 94 24.11 -2.59 6.03
C ASN A 94 24.88 -3.84 5.57
N TRP A 95 24.54 -4.38 4.39
CA TRP A 95 25.12 -5.61 3.83
C TRP A 95 26.65 -5.63 3.79
N THR A 96 27.31 -4.50 3.53
CA THR A 96 28.77 -4.40 3.52
C THR A 96 29.40 -4.68 4.88
N GLN A 97 28.73 -4.32 5.98
CA GLN A 97 29.18 -4.58 7.35
C GLN A 97 29.13 -6.07 7.70
N LEU A 98 28.30 -6.83 6.98
CA LEU A 98 28.15 -8.27 7.13
C LEU A 98 29.16 -9.06 6.26
N GLY A 99 30.09 -8.37 5.59
CA GLY A 99 31.10 -8.97 4.73
C GLY A 99 30.53 -9.59 3.46
N ILE A 100 29.38 -9.11 3.00
CA ILE A 100 28.78 -9.47 1.72
C ILE A 100 29.48 -8.67 0.61
N ASP A 101 29.77 -9.31 -0.52
CA ASP A 101 30.49 -8.68 -1.64
C ASP A 101 29.55 -8.11 -2.72
N VAL A 102 28.41 -8.77 -2.93
CA VAL A 102 27.37 -8.35 -3.88
C VAL A 102 26.00 -8.54 -3.25
N ALA A 103 25.25 -7.45 -3.13
CA ALA A 103 23.86 -7.49 -2.71
C ALA A 103 22.94 -7.03 -3.85
N ILE A 104 21.81 -7.72 -4.03
CA ILE A 104 20.84 -7.47 -5.11
C ILE A 104 19.45 -7.33 -4.50
N LEU A 105 18.86 -6.14 -4.57
CA LEU A 105 17.58 -5.86 -3.91
C LEU A 105 16.41 -6.39 -4.75
N GLN A 106 15.49 -7.13 -4.14
CA GLN A 106 14.31 -7.68 -4.82
C GLN A 106 13.15 -6.70 -4.78
N PRO A 107 12.61 -6.28 -5.94
CA PRO A 107 11.42 -5.45 -5.97
C PRO A 107 10.15 -6.16 -5.50
N GLY A 108 9.97 -7.45 -5.81
CA GLY A 108 8.73 -8.19 -5.61
C GLY A 108 7.59 -7.78 -6.55
N TYR A 109 7.86 -6.98 -7.58
CA TYR A 109 6.85 -6.40 -8.47
C TYR A 109 6.13 -7.46 -9.32
N ALA A 110 6.79 -8.57 -9.67
CA ALA A 110 6.20 -9.67 -10.42
C ALA A 110 5.17 -10.51 -9.64
N PHE A 111 5.19 -10.47 -8.30
CA PHE A 111 4.43 -11.38 -7.42
C PHE A 111 3.21 -10.76 -6.76
N ALA A 112 3.01 -9.45 -6.89
CA ALA A 112 1.89 -8.72 -6.28
C ALA A 112 1.31 -7.68 -7.25
N SER A 113 1.20 -8.09 -8.50
CA SER A 113 0.64 -7.28 -9.57
C SER A 113 -0.87 -7.06 -9.38
N PRO A 114 -1.49 -6.06 -10.04
CA PRO A 114 -2.94 -5.86 -10.05
C PRO A 114 -3.78 -7.13 -10.31
N LEU A 115 -3.23 -8.14 -11.00
CA LEU A 115 -3.88 -9.45 -11.20
C LEU A 115 -4.07 -10.26 -9.91
N MET A 116 -3.27 -10.01 -8.88
CA MET A 116 -3.28 -10.74 -7.60
C MET A 116 -3.88 -9.90 -6.47
N GLN A 117 -4.62 -8.83 -6.79
CA GLN A 117 -5.14 -7.85 -5.82
C GLN A 117 -4.02 -7.21 -4.96
N GLY A 118 -2.77 -7.27 -5.42
CA GLY A 118 -1.62 -6.69 -4.75
C GLY A 118 -1.56 -5.16 -4.91
N THR A 119 -0.95 -4.49 -3.94
CA THR A 119 -0.75 -3.03 -3.92
C THR A 119 0.53 -2.58 -4.63
N PHE A 120 1.37 -3.54 -5.08
CA PHE A 120 2.68 -3.26 -5.68
C PHE A 120 2.56 -2.99 -7.17
N ASN A 121 3.35 -2.01 -7.58
CA ASN A 121 3.04 -1.18 -8.72
C ASN A 121 4.34 -0.59 -9.28
N ALA A 122 4.37 -0.03 -10.48
CA ALA A 122 5.65 0.32 -11.13
C ALA A 122 6.53 1.32 -10.35
N GLY A 123 5.94 2.09 -9.43
CA GLY A 123 6.69 2.91 -8.46
C GLY A 123 7.63 2.09 -7.57
N ARG A 124 7.32 0.82 -7.32
CA ARG A 124 8.18 -0.14 -6.61
C ARG A 124 9.49 -0.38 -7.34
N LEU A 125 9.47 -0.57 -8.67
CA LEU A 125 10.70 -0.78 -9.45
C LEU A 125 11.64 0.41 -9.31
N ARG A 126 11.10 1.63 -9.41
CA ARG A 126 11.87 2.85 -9.23
C ARG A 126 12.35 3.04 -7.80
N ALA A 127 11.49 2.80 -6.82
CA ALA A 127 11.83 2.86 -5.40
C ALA A 127 13.02 1.95 -5.10
N THR A 128 12.92 0.68 -5.50
CA THR A 128 13.99 -0.31 -5.35
C THR A 128 15.26 0.14 -6.09
N ALA A 129 15.14 0.69 -7.30
CA ALA A 129 16.30 1.21 -8.04
C ALA A 129 17.01 2.37 -7.32
N LYS A 130 16.26 3.30 -6.72
CA LYS A 130 16.84 4.42 -5.96
C LYS A 130 17.49 3.96 -4.67
N LEU A 131 16.90 3.01 -3.96
CA LEU A 131 17.51 2.39 -2.78
C LEU A 131 18.78 1.63 -3.15
N ALA A 132 18.72 0.83 -4.22
CA ALA A 132 19.87 0.11 -4.72
C ALA A 132 21.01 1.07 -5.09
N GLN A 133 20.72 2.16 -5.78
CA GLN A 133 21.69 3.20 -6.09
C GLN A 133 22.27 3.85 -4.82
N GLN A 134 21.43 4.16 -3.83
CA GLN A 134 21.84 4.82 -2.59
C GLN A 134 22.78 3.94 -1.73
N TYR A 135 22.52 2.63 -1.68
CA TYR A 135 23.23 1.69 -0.81
C TYR A 135 24.19 0.75 -1.56
N GLY A 136 24.40 0.95 -2.86
CA GLY A 136 25.35 0.20 -3.68
C GLY A 136 24.92 -1.23 -4.02
N LEU A 137 23.62 -1.51 -4.14
CA LEU A 137 23.08 -2.80 -4.53
C LEU A 137 22.78 -2.86 -6.05
N GLY A 138 22.65 -4.07 -6.58
CA GLY A 138 21.93 -4.32 -7.83
C GLY A 138 20.42 -4.47 -7.61
N VAL A 139 19.68 -4.79 -8.68
CA VAL A 139 18.23 -5.02 -8.64
C VAL A 139 17.91 -6.37 -9.29
N GLU A 140 17.03 -7.16 -8.65
CA GLU A 140 16.55 -8.41 -9.22
C GLU A 140 15.49 -8.16 -10.30
N ILE A 141 15.55 -8.92 -11.39
CA ILE A 141 14.56 -8.97 -12.46
C ILE A 141 13.71 -10.22 -12.26
N GLU A 142 12.43 -10.05 -11.92
CA GLU A 142 11.56 -11.15 -11.55
C GLU A 142 10.50 -11.42 -12.63
N SER A 143 10.27 -12.70 -12.91
CA SER A 143 9.22 -13.19 -13.82
C SER A 143 8.52 -14.39 -13.18
N HIS A 144 7.30 -14.17 -12.68
CA HIS A 144 6.54 -15.13 -11.88
C HIS A 144 6.28 -16.47 -12.58
N GLN A 145 5.47 -16.53 -13.65
CA GLN A 145 5.21 -17.76 -14.43
C GLN A 145 6.00 -17.79 -15.74
N GLY A 146 7.19 -17.19 -15.76
CA GLY A 146 8.08 -17.24 -16.93
C GLY A 146 7.58 -16.46 -18.14
N SER A 147 6.90 -15.32 -17.94
CA SER A 147 6.45 -14.46 -19.04
C SER A 147 5.56 -15.20 -20.05
N SER A 148 4.67 -16.04 -19.52
CA SER A 148 3.80 -16.96 -20.27
C SER A 148 2.57 -16.27 -20.90
N THR A 149 2.27 -15.05 -20.47
CA THR A 149 1.17 -14.23 -20.99
C THR A 149 1.67 -12.87 -21.47
N ASP A 150 0.90 -12.19 -22.32
CA ASP A 150 1.22 -10.81 -22.75
C ASP A 150 1.32 -9.84 -21.56
N TYR A 151 0.59 -10.10 -20.47
CA TYR A 151 0.70 -9.33 -19.25
C TYR A 151 2.05 -9.52 -18.56
N GLU A 152 2.48 -10.76 -18.35
CA GLU A 152 3.78 -11.03 -17.72
C GLU A 152 4.96 -10.57 -18.58
N ILE A 153 4.82 -10.67 -19.91
CA ILE A 153 5.81 -10.11 -20.85
C ILE A 153 5.93 -8.59 -20.65
N ALA A 154 4.82 -7.91 -20.42
CA ALA A 154 4.84 -6.48 -20.18
C ALA A 154 5.33 -6.10 -18.77
N LEU A 155 5.10 -6.94 -17.74
CA LEU A 155 5.78 -6.80 -16.45
C LEU A 155 7.30 -6.91 -16.61
N LEU A 156 7.78 -7.94 -17.30
CA LEU A 156 9.20 -8.11 -17.63
C LEU A 156 9.72 -6.87 -18.38
N GLN A 157 9.01 -6.39 -19.40
CA GLN A 157 9.41 -5.19 -20.13
C GLN A 157 9.54 -3.98 -19.21
N ASN A 158 8.67 -3.82 -18.20
CA ASN A 158 8.78 -2.73 -17.23
C ASN A 158 10.01 -2.87 -16.30
N TYR A 159 10.38 -4.08 -15.85
CA TYR A 159 11.65 -4.31 -15.14
C TYR A 159 12.83 -3.87 -16.00
N LEU A 160 12.85 -4.23 -17.28
CA LEU A 160 13.96 -3.90 -18.18
C LEU A 160 13.98 -2.41 -18.55
N ALA A 161 12.81 -1.80 -18.73
CA ALA A 161 12.68 -0.37 -19.00
C ALA A 161 13.18 0.45 -17.80
N GLN A 162 12.74 0.12 -16.59
CA GLN A 162 13.20 0.82 -15.39
C GLN A 162 14.71 0.67 -15.19
N GLY A 163 15.28 -0.50 -15.51
CA GLY A 163 16.72 -0.72 -15.47
C GLY A 163 17.51 0.12 -16.46
N SER A 164 16.93 0.34 -17.65
CA SER A 164 17.49 1.23 -18.66
C SER A 164 17.42 2.71 -18.23
N ILE A 165 16.40 3.09 -17.45
CA ILE A 165 16.17 4.47 -16.98
C ILE A 165 17.03 4.80 -15.75
N ASP A 166 17.03 3.95 -14.74
CA ASP A 166 17.72 4.18 -13.47
C ASP A 166 19.14 3.61 -13.42
N GLY A 167 19.56 2.91 -14.47
CA GLY A 167 20.96 2.52 -14.69
C GLY A 167 21.35 1.14 -14.15
N TYR A 168 20.44 0.39 -13.53
CA TYR A 168 20.75 -0.99 -13.09
C TYR A 168 20.90 -1.99 -14.25
N GLN A 169 20.74 -1.55 -15.51
CA GLN A 169 21.20 -2.28 -16.71
C GLN A 169 22.72 -2.47 -16.77
N HIS A 170 23.48 -1.63 -16.06
CA HIS A 170 24.94 -1.57 -16.15
C HIS A 170 25.65 -2.09 -14.90
N VAL A 171 24.91 -2.66 -13.94
CA VAL A 171 25.42 -3.22 -12.69
C VAL A 171 25.02 -4.70 -12.59
N PRO A 172 25.55 -5.47 -11.63
CA PRO A 172 25.11 -6.85 -11.42
C PRO A 172 23.58 -6.94 -11.23
N THR A 173 22.95 -7.85 -11.95
CA THR A 173 21.51 -8.16 -11.85
C THR A 173 21.31 -9.66 -11.73
N VAL A 174 20.34 -10.09 -10.93
CA VAL A 174 19.90 -11.49 -10.86
C VAL A 174 18.52 -11.61 -11.51
N TYR A 175 18.20 -12.79 -12.03
CA TYR A 175 16.95 -13.07 -12.70
C TYR A 175 16.21 -14.21 -11.97
N PHE A 176 15.05 -13.91 -11.40
CA PHE A 176 14.11 -14.94 -10.95
C PHE A 176 13.21 -15.31 -12.12
N LEU A 177 13.35 -16.53 -12.64
CA LEU A 177 12.61 -17.04 -13.80
C LEU A 177 11.76 -18.24 -13.38
N GLY A 178 10.58 -18.01 -12.81
CA GLY A 178 9.80 -19.08 -12.15
C GLY A 178 9.50 -20.28 -13.06
N ASN A 179 8.96 -20.04 -14.28
CA ASN A 179 8.87 -21.06 -15.32
C ASN A 179 9.89 -20.79 -16.45
N TYR A 180 11.11 -21.29 -16.25
CA TYR A 180 12.20 -21.13 -17.21
C TYR A 180 11.86 -21.67 -18.62
N GLU A 181 11.09 -22.75 -18.74
CA GLU A 181 10.73 -23.29 -20.06
C GLU A 181 9.83 -22.34 -20.84
N SER A 182 8.86 -21.70 -20.18
CA SER A 182 7.95 -20.73 -20.80
C SER A 182 8.73 -19.53 -21.34
N ILE A 183 9.64 -18.97 -20.55
CA ILE A 183 10.39 -17.79 -20.99
C ILE A 183 11.34 -18.12 -22.13
N ALA A 184 11.99 -19.30 -22.10
CA ALA A 184 12.89 -19.76 -23.15
C ALA A 184 12.19 -20.00 -24.50
N ARG A 185 10.87 -20.27 -24.49
CA ARG A 185 10.05 -20.43 -25.70
C ARG A 185 9.37 -19.13 -26.15
N SER A 186 9.36 -18.10 -25.31
CA SER A 186 8.73 -16.81 -25.61
C SER A 186 9.66 -15.92 -26.44
N LYS A 187 9.45 -15.89 -27.77
CA LYS A 187 10.22 -15.01 -28.67
C LYS A 187 10.23 -13.55 -28.19
N LYS A 188 9.09 -13.03 -27.72
CA LYS A 188 8.97 -11.65 -27.20
C LYS A 188 9.87 -11.43 -25.98
N ALA A 189 9.83 -12.33 -25.00
CA ALA A 189 10.66 -12.23 -23.80
C ALA A 189 12.15 -12.36 -24.12
N CYS A 190 12.53 -13.32 -24.97
CA CYS A 190 13.92 -13.48 -25.41
C CYS A 190 14.43 -12.25 -26.18
N ASP A 191 13.61 -11.65 -27.05
CA ASP A 191 13.98 -10.43 -27.77
C ASP A 191 14.17 -9.23 -26.82
N LEU A 192 13.31 -9.09 -25.81
CA LEU A 192 13.45 -8.06 -24.78
C LEU A 192 14.74 -8.24 -23.97
N LEU A 193 14.98 -9.45 -23.46
CA LEU A 193 16.19 -9.78 -22.70
C LEU A 193 17.45 -9.56 -23.53
N ARG A 194 17.46 -10.02 -24.80
CA ARG A 194 18.60 -9.83 -25.71
C ARG A 194 18.89 -8.35 -25.95
N LYS A 195 17.86 -7.53 -26.20
CA LYS A 195 18.03 -6.08 -26.35
C LYS A 195 18.62 -5.47 -25.09
N TYR A 196 18.02 -5.78 -23.94
CA TYR A 196 18.45 -5.25 -22.65
C TYR A 196 19.90 -5.63 -22.31
N THR A 197 20.29 -6.89 -22.44
CA THR A 197 21.66 -7.34 -22.15
C THR A 197 22.69 -6.83 -23.17
N SER A 198 22.24 -6.42 -24.37
CA SER A 198 23.09 -5.73 -25.35
C SER A 198 23.24 -4.22 -25.07
N GLY A 199 22.69 -3.72 -23.97
CA GLY A 199 22.71 -2.30 -23.62
C GLY A 199 21.72 -1.43 -24.39
N ILE A 200 20.77 -2.04 -25.12
CA ILE A 200 19.72 -1.29 -25.81
C ILE A 200 18.67 -0.89 -24.76
N ARG A 201 18.33 0.40 -24.73
CA ARG A 201 17.27 0.94 -23.89
C ARG A 201 15.92 0.31 -24.23
N ILE A 202 15.23 -0.18 -23.22
CA ILE A 202 13.87 -0.70 -23.33
C ILE A 202 12.88 0.40 -22.96
N GLU A 203 11.88 0.63 -23.80
CA GLU A 203 10.79 1.55 -23.48
C GLU A 203 9.72 0.83 -22.64
N PRO A 204 9.13 1.49 -21.63
CA PRO A 204 8.08 0.88 -20.81
C PRO A 204 6.78 0.68 -21.61
N THR A 205 6.01 -0.36 -21.28
CA THR A 205 4.76 -0.68 -22.00
C THR A 205 3.55 0.05 -21.47
N PHE A 206 3.54 0.34 -20.16
CA PHE A 206 2.34 0.77 -19.43
C PHE A 206 2.49 2.11 -18.73
N ILE A 207 3.57 2.83 -19.00
CA ILE A 207 4.01 3.96 -18.18
C ILE A 207 4.47 5.06 -19.11
N SER A 208 3.85 6.23 -19.01
CA SER A 208 4.37 7.45 -19.61
C SER A 208 4.74 8.46 -18.53
N ASN A 209 5.99 8.92 -18.58
CA ASN A 209 6.45 10.09 -17.85
C ASN A 209 6.55 11.24 -18.83
N GLY A 210 5.49 12.04 -18.91
CA GLY A 210 5.53 13.26 -19.69
C GLY A 210 6.00 14.47 -18.88
N LYS A 211 6.21 15.59 -19.57
CA LYS A 211 6.51 16.87 -18.92
C LYS A 211 5.20 17.46 -18.39
N TRP A 212 5.07 17.53 -17.08
CA TRP A 212 3.92 18.13 -16.41
C TRP A 212 4.10 19.65 -16.31
N SER A 213 2.99 20.37 -16.48
CA SER A 213 2.90 21.81 -16.22
C SER A 213 2.38 22.01 -14.80
N TRP A 214 3.15 22.67 -13.95
CA TRP A 214 2.85 22.81 -12.53
C TRP A 214 2.35 24.21 -12.19
N THR A 215 1.31 24.30 -11.37
CA THR A 215 0.86 25.55 -10.74
C THR A 215 0.71 25.33 -9.24
N LYS A 216 0.86 26.42 -8.47
CA LYS A 216 0.85 26.37 -7.00
C LYS A 216 0.10 27.57 -6.44
N ASN A 217 -1.18 27.41 -6.09
CA ASN A 217 -1.99 28.41 -5.38
C ASN A 217 -3.40 27.88 -5.00
N PRO A 218 -3.82 27.79 -3.73
CA PRO A 218 -3.02 27.43 -2.53
C PRO A 218 -2.56 25.96 -2.58
N ASN A 219 -3.11 25.17 -3.50
CA ASN A 219 -2.85 23.75 -3.75
C ASN A 219 -1.79 23.57 -4.86
N ILE A 220 -1.20 22.38 -4.97
CA ILE A 220 -0.38 22.02 -6.14
C ILE A 220 -1.27 21.41 -7.21
N GLU A 221 -1.13 21.86 -8.45
CA GLU A 221 -1.79 21.28 -9.61
C GLU A 221 -0.75 20.94 -10.67
N ALA A 222 -0.80 19.72 -11.20
CA ALA A 222 0.00 19.26 -12.31
C ALA A 222 -0.89 18.90 -13.50
N LYS A 223 -0.59 19.43 -14.68
CA LYS A 223 -1.37 19.19 -15.90
C LYS A 223 -0.51 18.64 -17.03
N ILE A 224 -1.06 17.72 -17.80
CA ILE A 224 -0.41 17.12 -18.96
C ILE A 224 -1.40 16.87 -20.11
N GLY A 225 -0.95 17.06 -21.35
CA GLY A 225 -1.70 16.63 -22.54
C GLY A 225 -1.49 15.14 -22.81
N VAL A 226 -2.55 14.44 -23.21
CA VAL A 226 -2.51 13.01 -23.53
C VAL A 226 -2.52 12.83 -25.04
N SER A 227 -1.55 12.08 -25.58
CA SER A 227 -1.49 11.75 -27.01
C SER A 227 -2.62 10.82 -27.42
N SER A 228 -3.08 10.90 -28.68
CA SER A 228 -4.18 10.09 -29.21
C SER A 228 -4.01 8.57 -29.05
N ASP A 229 -2.77 8.11 -29.00
CA ASP A 229 -2.44 6.69 -29.01
C ASP A 229 -2.37 6.10 -27.59
N MET A 230 -2.45 6.95 -26.56
CA MET A 230 -2.41 6.55 -25.16
C MET A 230 -3.82 6.34 -24.63
N ARG A 231 -4.03 5.22 -23.92
CA ARG A 231 -5.29 4.91 -23.24
C ARG A 231 -5.04 4.75 -21.74
N PRO A 232 -4.89 5.85 -21.01
CA PRO A 232 -4.57 5.77 -19.61
C PRO A 232 -5.74 5.18 -18.83
N SER A 233 -5.42 4.40 -17.81
CA SER A 233 -6.36 3.76 -16.89
C SER A 233 -6.00 4.04 -15.42
N GLY A 234 -5.00 4.88 -15.18
CA GLY A 234 -4.62 5.31 -13.84
C GLY A 234 -3.54 6.38 -13.85
N ILE A 235 -3.46 7.15 -12.77
CA ILE A 235 -2.29 7.97 -12.45
C ILE A 235 -1.63 7.37 -11.22
N ARG A 236 -0.32 7.17 -11.29
CA ARG A 236 0.51 6.84 -10.15
C ARG A 236 1.26 8.04 -9.65
N ILE A 237 1.30 8.16 -8.33
CA ILE A 237 2.01 9.21 -7.62
C ILE A 237 3.04 8.54 -6.74
N ASN A 238 4.31 8.86 -6.97
CA ASN A 238 5.41 8.46 -6.11
C ASN A 238 5.77 9.62 -5.18
N TRP A 239 6.07 9.30 -3.94
CA TRP A 239 6.38 10.29 -2.90
C TRP A 239 7.86 10.16 -2.56
N SER A 240 8.60 11.25 -2.73
CA SER A 240 10.00 11.32 -2.33
C SER A 240 10.11 11.46 -0.80
N PRO A 241 11.05 10.75 -0.13
CA PRO A 241 11.18 10.72 1.32
C PRO A 241 11.60 12.04 2.00
N LYS A 242 11.85 13.13 1.24
CA LYS A 242 12.39 14.37 1.80
C LYS A 242 11.45 15.12 2.74
N HIS A 243 10.13 14.95 2.61
CA HIS A 243 9.15 15.58 3.52
C HIS A 243 8.01 14.61 3.83
N LYS A 244 8.13 13.88 4.95
CA LYS A 244 7.23 12.79 5.37
C LYS A 244 5.85 13.25 5.91
N TYR A 245 5.51 14.54 5.79
CA TYR A 245 4.43 15.17 6.56
C TYR A 245 3.40 15.94 5.70
N TRP A 246 3.11 15.50 4.47
CA TRP A 246 1.94 16.00 3.77
C TRP A 246 0.72 15.14 4.06
N PHE A 247 -0.39 15.79 4.37
CA PHE A 247 -1.70 15.16 4.48
C PHE A 247 -2.69 15.93 3.61
N GLY A 248 -3.54 15.21 2.91
CA GLY A 248 -4.51 15.81 2.00
C GLY A 248 -5.04 14.85 0.96
N ARG A 249 -5.86 15.40 0.09
CA ARG A 249 -6.49 14.72 -1.03
C ARG A 249 -5.68 14.92 -2.29
N VAL A 250 -5.50 13.83 -3.04
CA VAL A 250 -5.13 13.90 -4.45
C VAL A 250 -6.36 13.65 -5.31
N LEU A 251 -6.61 14.56 -6.24
CA LEU A 251 -7.65 14.46 -7.27
C LEU A 251 -7.00 14.22 -8.63
N VAL A 252 -7.57 13.31 -9.41
CA VAL A 252 -7.24 13.10 -10.82
C VAL A 252 -8.46 13.44 -11.64
N GLU A 253 -8.32 14.38 -12.56
CA GLU A 253 -9.35 14.81 -13.48
C GLU A 253 -8.87 14.65 -14.92
N GLY A 254 -9.81 14.32 -15.81
CA GLY A 254 -9.58 14.24 -17.24
C GLY A 254 -10.38 15.30 -17.96
N PHE A 255 -9.77 15.95 -18.95
CA PHE A 255 -10.50 16.69 -19.96
C PHE A 255 -10.99 15.69 -21.01
N ILE A 256 -12.25 15.28 -20.88
CA ILE A 256 -12.84 14.19 -21.65
C ILE A 256 -13.62 14.76 -22.82
N ALA A 257 -13.29 14.29 -24.03
CA ALA A 257 -14.06 14.53 -25.23
C ALA A 257 -15.05 13.39 -25.49
N MET A 258 -16.33 13.74 -25.67
CA MET A 258 -17.39 12.82 -26.04
C MET A 258 -18.40 13.56 -26.93
N ASN A 259 -18.72 13.01 -28.11
CA ASN A 259 -19.75 13.52 -29.03
C ASN A 259 -19.69 15.05 -29.27
N ASN A 260 -18.51 15.56 -29.62
CA ASN A 260 -18.21 16.98 -29.91
C ASN A 260 -18.23 17.95 -28.72
N ASN A 261 -18.49 17.48 -27.50
CA ASN A 261 -18.32 18.27 -26.28
C ASN A 261 -17.06 17.83 -25.53
N SER A 262 -16.44 18.75 -24.80
CA SER A 262 -15.30 18.43 -23.93
C SER A 262 -15.47 19.11 -22.58
N THR A 263 -15.35 18.32 -21.52
CA THR A 263 -15.51 18.82 -20.14
C THR A 263 -14.48 18.19 -19.22
N TRP A 264 -14.15 18.91 -18.15
CA TRP A 264 -13.40 18.32 -17.05
C TRP A 264 -14.31 17.38 -16.27
N LYS A 265 -13.81 16.17 -16.00
CA LYS A 265 -14.49 15.12 -15.25
C LYS A 265 -13.51 14.56 -14.23
N MET A 266 -13.96 14.38 -12.99
CA MET A 266 -13.19 13.65 -11.98
C MET A 266 -13.09 12.17 -12.40
N LEU A 267 -11.87 11.65 -12.43
CA LEU A 267 -11.57 10.27 -12.82
C LEU A 267 -11.25 9.40 -11.61
N SER A 268 -10.50 9.93 -10.66
CA SER A 268 -10.07 9.19 -9.47
C SER A 268 -9.69 10.16 -8.35
N SER A 269 -9.70 9.68 -7.10
CA SER A 269 -9.21 10.42 -5.95
C SER A 269 -8.63 9.48 -4.90
N ALA A 270 -7.67 9.98 -4.12
CA ALA A 270 -7.09 9.27 -3.00
C ALA A 270 -6.81 10.25 -1.86
N GLU A 271 -7.03 9.81 -0.62
CA GLU A 271 -6.71 10.59 0.57
C GLU A 271 -5.41 10.06 1.17
N ILE A 272 -4.44 10.95 1.41
CA ILE A 272 -3.14 10.65 2.00
C ILE A 272 -3.14 11.20 3.42
N GLY A 273 -3.11 10.30 4.42
CA GLY A 273 -3.08 10.66 5.84
C GLY A 273 -1.67 10.72 6.44
N GLU A 274 -1.58 11.05 7.72
CA GLU A 274 -0.34 10.99 8.50
C GLU A 274 0.04 9.52 8.69
N LYS A 275 0.86 9.00 7.76
CA LYS A 275 1.41 7.65 7.92
C LYS A 275 2.67 7.76 8.77
N THR A 276 2.75 6.95 9.81
CA THR A 276 4.04 6.48 10.33
C THR A 276 4.61 5.56 9.26
N TRP A 277 5.27 6.17 8.26
CA TRP A 277 5.98 5.46 7.22
C TRP A 277 7.06 4.61 7.90
N ARG A 278 6.74 3.35 8.23
CA ARG A 278 7.71 2.39 8.77
C ARG A 278 8.75 1.99 7.74
N ASP A 279 8.50 2.30 6.49
CA ASP A 279 9.46 2.15 5.42
C ASP A 279 10.08 3.52 5.17
N GLU A 280 11.39 3.63 5.38
CA GLU A 280 12.20 4.80 5.02
C GLU A 280 12.35 4.96 3.49
N ASP A 281 11.44 4.32 2.74
CA ASP A 281 11.53 3.99 1.33
C ASP A 281 10.35 4.62 0.56
N TRP A 282 10.65 5.11 -0.63
CA TRP A 282 9.72 5.70 -1.61
C TRP A 282 8.32 5.07 -1.60
N SER A 283 7.31 5.85 -1.23
CA SER A 283 5.91 5.41 -1.22
C SER A 283 5.23 5.70 -2.54
N SER A 284 4.25 4.89 -2.93
CA SER A 284 3.50 5.10 -4.18
C SER A 284 2.00 4.89 -3.96
N THR A 285 1.18 5.62 -4.72
CA THR A 285 -0.27 5.51 -4.73
C THR A 285 -0.75 5.42 -6.16
N LEU A 286 -1.51 4.37 -6.49
CA LEU A 286 -2.24 4.28 -7.76
C LEU A 286 -3.62 4.89 -7.58
N LEU A 287 -3.98 5.80 -8.48
CA LEU A 287 -5.33 6.32 -8.65
C LEU A 287 -5.90 5.74 -9.97
N PRO A 288 -6.52 4.55 -9.91
CA PRO A 288 -7.08 3.91 -11.09
C PRO A 288 -8.35 4.62 -11.54
N PHE A 289 -8.64 4.57 -12.84
CA PHE A 289 -9.89 5.05 -13.43
C PHE A 289 -10.25 4.29 -14.69
N SER A 290 -11.53 4.31 -15.05
CA SER A 290 -12.05 3.75 -16.29
C SER A 290 -12.76 4.81 -17.11
N LEU A 291 -12.63 4.70 -18.43
CA LEU A 291 -13.31 5.55 -19.40
C LEU A 291 -14.39 4.71 -20.11
N LEU A 292 -15.49 5.35 -20.49
CA LEU A 292 -16.46 4.73 -21.39
C LEU A 292 -15.81 4.48 -22.76
N SER A 293 -16.32 3.50 -23.51
CA SER A 293 -15.76 3.08 -24.80
C SER A 293 -15.60 4.20 -25.85
N LEU A 294 -16.40 5.26 -25.74
CA LEU A 294 -16.39 6.43 -26.63
C LEU A 294 -15.68 7.66 -26.05
N GLU A 295 -15.33 7.65 -24.76
CA GLU A 295 -14.64 8.76 -24.09
C GLU A 295 -13.16 8.78 -24.52
N LYS A 296 -12.68 9.96 -24.91
CA LYS A 296 -11.26 10.21 -25.17
C LYS A 296 -10.73 11.24 -24.20
N ILE A 297 -9.63 10.93 -23.53
CA ILE A 297 -8.96 11.88 -22.65
C ILE A 297 -7.95 12.71 -23.45
N LEU A 298 -8.11 14.03 -23.41
CA LEU A 298 -7.23 14.98 -24.11
C LEU A 298 -6.17 15.55 -23.18
N SER A 299 -6.48 15.64 -21.88
CA SER A 299 -5.56 16.13 -20.86
C SER A 299 -5.89 15.51 -19.51
N ILE A 300 -4.88 15.37 -18.67
CA ILE A 300 -5.02 14.97 -17.27
C ILE A 300 -4.58 16.14 -16.39
N ARG A 301 -5.30 16.34 -15.30
CA ARG A 301 -4.95 17.24 -14.22
C ARG A 301 -4.90 16.44 -12.92
N VAL A 302 -3.84 16.63 -12.14
CA VAL A 302 -3.67 16.07 -10.80
C VAL A 302 -3.57 17.21 -9.82
N ALA A 303 -4.48 17.28 -8.85
CA ALA A 303 -4.50 18.34 -7.84
C ALA A 303 -4.24 17.75 -6.45
N PHE A 304 -3.35 18.38 -5.69
CA PHE A 304 -2.96 18.04 -4.32
C PHE A 304 -3.52 19.10 -3.38
N ILE A 305 -4.61 18.75 -2.70
CA ILE A 305 -5.39 19.64 -1.83
C ILE A 305 -5.19 19.20 -0.40
N GLY A 306 -4.58 20.02 0.46
CA GLY A 306 -4.24 19.51 1.78
C GLY A 306 -3.58 20.51 2.70
N SER A 307 -2.75 19.98 3.60
CA SER A 307 -2.04 20.74 4.62
C SER A 307 -1.21 21.89 4.04
N SER A 308 -0.87 22.84 4.91
CA SER A 308 0.03 23.95 4.58
C SER A 308 1.42 23.49 4.11
N TRP A 309 1.82 22.25 4.45
CA TRP A 309 3.09 21.65 4.08
C TRP A 309 3.01 20.91 2.76
N LEU A 310 3.01 21.63 1.66
CA LEU A 310 2.86 21.05 0.32
C LEU A 310 3.93 19.99 -0.01
N PRO A 311 3.56 18.91 -0.73
CA PRO A 311 4.51 17.88 -1.09
C PRO A 311 5.52 18.35 -2.14
N SER A 312 6.76 17.86 -2.04
CA SER A 312 7.78 18.08 -3.06
C SER A 312 7.68 16.99 -4.12
N LEU A 313 7.18 17.35 -5.31
CA LEU A 313 7.01 16.45 -6.44
C LEU A 313 7.74 16.99 -7.67
N ALA A 314 8.28 16.07 -8.46
CA ALA A 314 8.86 16.32 -9.77
C ALA A 314 8.02 15.63 -10.87
N ASN A 315 8.27 15.97 -12.14
CA ASN A 315 7.57 15.36 -13.29
C ASN A 315 7.59 13.83 -13.25
N GLU A 316 8.70 13.30 -12.77
CA GLU A 316 8.99 11.89 -12.71
C GLU A 316 8.20 11.17 -11.59
N ASP A 317 7.66 11.91 -10.62
CA ASP A 317 6.84 11.37 -9.54
C ASP A 317 5.39 11.12 -9.98
N LEU A 318 4.95 11.75 -11.06
CA LEU A 318 3.63 11.57 -11.66
C LEU A 318 3.72 10.72 -12.92
N ILE A 319 3.18 9.51 -12.82
CA ILE A 319 3.28 8.48 -13.85
C ILE A 319 1.88 8.20 -14.41
N ILE A 320 1.72 8.31 -15.72
CA ILE A 320 0.49 7.89 -16.38
C ILE A 320 0.56 6.39 -16.64
N GLU A 321 -0.39 5.62 -16.11
CA GLU A 321 -0.46 4.18 -16.33
C GLU A 321 -1.54 3.76 -17.32
N GLN A 322 -1.22 2.78 -18.17
CA GLN A 322 -2.15 2.10 -19.07
C GLN A 322 -2.15 0.61 -18.76
N ILE A 323 -3.24 0.10 -18.17
CA ILE A 323 -3.42 -1.30 -17.83
C ILE A 323 -4.21 -1.97 -18.96
N PRO A 324 -3.79 -3.15 -19.45
CA PRO A 324 -4.48 -3.85 -20.53
C PRO A 324 -5.98 -4.10 -20.24
N ASN A 325 -6.80 -3.99 -21.29
CA ASN A 325 -8.21 -4.34 -21.24
C ASN A 325 -8.40 -5.80 -20.78
N GLY A 326 -9.27 -6.02 -19.79
CA GLY A 326 -9.60 -7.36 -19.27
C GLY A 326 -9.13 -7.61 -17.83
N ILE A 327 -8.31 -6.73 -17.27
CA ILE A 327 -7.97 -6.74 -15.85
C ILE A 327 -8.86 -5.71 -15.17
N ALA A 328 -9.97 -6.17 -14.59
CA ALA A 328 -10.79 -5.31 -13.76
C ALA A 328 -9.97 -4.88 -12.55
N LEU A 329 -9.38 -3.69 -12.61
CA LEU A 329 -9.22 -2.92 -11.39
C LEU A 329 -10.64 -2.72 -10.87
N GLN A 330 -10.92 -3.12 -9.63
CA GLN A 330 -12.08 -2.60 -8.91
C GLN A 330 -11.87 -1.09 -8.69
N ALA A 331 -11.92 -0.32 -9.77
CA ALA A 331 -12.16 1.10 -9.73
C ALA A 331 -13.67 1.25 -9.71
N SER A 332 -14.17 1.90 -8.66
CA SER A 332 -15.56 2.38 -8.56
C SER A 332 -16.03 2.91 -9.91
N THR A 333 -16.90 2.14 -10.55
CA THR A 333 -17.37 2.39 -11.91
C THR A 333 -18.20 3.67 -11.94
N GLY A 334 -17.75 4.64 -12.75
CA GLY A 334 -18.41 5.92 -12.98
C GLY A 334 -19.72 5.83 -13.77
N ALA A 335 -20.69 5.06 -13.28
CA ALA A 335 -22.09 5.22 -13.68
C ALA A 335 -22.77 6.27 -12.79
N PRO A 336 -23.70 7.09 -13.33
CA PRO A 336 -24.49 8.02 -12.54
C PRO A 336 -25.46 7.23 -11.66
N TYR A 337 -25.05 6.91 -10.43
CA TYR A 337 -25.91 6.23 -9.48
C TYR A 337 -26.70 7.26 -8.67
N ARG A 338 -28.02 7.09 -8.67
CA ARG A 338 -28.89 7.66 -7.64
C ARG A 338 -28.48 7.07 -6.29
N ILE A 339 -28.42 7.91 -5.26
CA ILE A 339 -28.24 7.49 -3.86
C ILE A 339 -29.37 6.52 -3.53
N SER A 340 -29.05 5.23 -3.52
CA SER A 340 -29.94 4.18 -3.01
C SER A 340 -29.61 3.98 -1.53
N PRO A 341 -30.59 3.80 -0.64
CA PRO A 341 -30.40 3.54 0.81
C PRO A 341 -29.64 2.24 1.15
N SER A 342 -28.97 1.60 0.19
CA SER A 342 -28.29 0.33 0.35
C SER A 342 -26.77 0.52 0.37
N MET A 343 -26.25 1.14 1.45
CA MET A 343 -24.84 1.01 1.86
C MET A 343 -24.69 -0.08 2.92
N PHE A 344 -25.32 -1.23 2.67
CA PHE A 344 -25.09 -2.44 3.45
C PHE A 344 -23.88 -3.16 2.85
N SER A 345 -22.83 -3.33 3.66
CA SER A 345 -21.87 -4.41 3.43
C SER A 345 -22.65 -5.71 3.28
N TYR A 346 -22.30 -6.60 2.35
CA TYR A 346 -22.94 -7.90 2.25
C TYR A 346 -22.56 -8.68 3.53
N ASN A 347 -23.48 -8.74 4.50
CA ASN A 347 -23.30 -9.43 5.79
C ASN A 347 -22.19 -8.82 6.70
N PRO A 348 -22.36 -7.59 7.21
CA PRO A 348 -21.40 -7.01 8.16
C PRO A 348 -21.27 -7.89 9.41
N GLN A 349 -20.07 -8.03 9.94
CA GLN A 349 -19.84 -8.75 11.20
C GLN A 349 -20.51 -8.01 12.37
N TYR A 350 -20.34 -6.68 12.40
CA TYR A 350 -20.96 -5.76 13.35
C TYR A 350 -21.42 -4.51 12.59
N GLY A 351 -22.68 -4.46 12.17
CA GLY A 351 -23.20 -3.30 11.44
C GLY A 351 -24.71 -3.26 11.40
N ASP A 352 -25.24 -2.16 10.87
CA ASP A 352 -26.68 -1.97 10.67
C ASP A 352 -27.22 -3.05 9.73
N THR A 353 -28.23 -3.80 10.16
CA THR A 353 -28.93 -4.77 9.32
C THR A 353 -30.39 -4.37 9.20
N THR A 354 -30.93 -4.34 7.99
CA THR A 354 -32.33 -3.95 7.70
C THR A 354 -33.38 -4.68 8.56
N ILE A 355 -33.09 -5.90 9.01
CA ILE A 355 -34.00 -6.72 9.84
C ILE A 355 -34.06 -6.22 11.30
N LYS A 356 -32.96 -5.66 11.84
CA LYS A 356 -32.93 -5.12 13.22
C LYS A 356 -33.49 -3.71 13.31
N THR A 357 -33.37 -2.93 12.24
CA THR A 357 -33.77 -1.52 12.20
C THR A 357 -35.29 -1.34 12.02
N LEU A 358 -35.99 -2.28 11.36
CA LEU A 358 -37.31 -2.01 10.79
C LEU A 358 -38.54 -2.51 11.57
N SER A 359 -38.43 -2.95 12.83
CA SER A 359 -39.65 -3.29 13.57
C SER A 359 -40.28 -2.11 14.30
N ASN A 360 -39.56 -1.01 14.61
CA ASN A 360 -40.12 0.23 15.18
C ASN A 360 -39.24 1.52 15.08
N PHE A 361 -38.09 1.53 14.40
CA PHE A 361 -37.21 2.72 14.37
C PHE A 361 -36.81 3.15 12.95
N SER A 362 -37.01 4.42 12.62
CA SER A 362 -36.54 5.04 11.39
C SER A 362 -35.03 5.42 11.42
N ARG A 363 -34.25 4.87 12.37
CA ARG A 363 -32.86 5.27 12.70
C ARG A 363 -31.94 4.07 12.78
N GLY A 364 -30.68 4.23 12.38
CA GLY A 364 -29.63 3.21 12.56
C GLY A 364 -28.88 3.37 13.90
N LEU A 365 -28.08 2.35 14.25
CA LEU A 365 -27.50 2.18 15.60
C LEU A 365 -26.76 3.41 16.13
N LEU A 366 -26.07 4.17 15.27
CA LEU A 366 -25.25 5.30 15.71
C LEU A 366 -26.04 6.55 16.12
N THR A 367 -27.36 6.54 16.02
CA THR A 367 -28.24 7.69 16.32
C THR A 367 -29.54 7.26 17.03
N ASP A 368 -29.55 6.06 17.61
CA ASP A 368 -30.75 5.49 18.23
C ASP A 368 -30.89 5.87 19.71
N GLY A 369 -29.86 6.49 20.29
CA GLY A 369 -29.79 6.93 21.68
C GLY A 369 -29.39 5.82 22.65
N GLN A 370 -28.81 4.71 22.18
CA GLN A 370 -28.42 3.58 23.00
C GLN A 370 -26.90 3.34 22.94
N TRP A 371 -26.28 3.15 24.11
CA TRP A 371 -24.86 2.78 24.21
C TRP A 371 -24.62 1.97 25.49
N SER A 372 -23.51 1.24 25.49
CA SER A 372 -23.08 0.46 26.64
C SER A 372 -21.96 1.18 27.41
N THR A 373 -21.93 1.04 28.75
CA THR A 373 -20.97 1.76 29.60
C THR A 373 -19.73 0.94 29.92
N ASP A 374 -19.84 -0.39 29.94
CA ASP A 374 -18.75 -1.31 30.26
C ASP A 374 -18.42 -2.17 29.04
N GLN A 375 -19.07 -3.34 28.92
CA GLN A 375 -18.80 -4.29 27.83
C GLN A 375 -19.51 -3.84 26.56
N TRP A 376 -18.77 -3.84 25.46
CA TRP A 376 -19.36 -3.62 24.14
C TRP A 376 -20.40 -4.70 23.82
N GLU A 377 -21.49 -4.30 23.18
CA GLU A 377 -22.57 -5.20 22.79
C GLU A 377 -22.66 -5.30 21.26
N PRO A 378 -22.52 -6.50 20.66
CA PRO A 378 -22.57 -6.68 19.21
C PRO A 378 -23.87 -6.21 18.53
N THR A 379 -24.92 -5.99 19.32
CA THR A 379 -26.21 -5.48 18.85
C THR A 379 -26.36 -3.97 18.94
N MET A 380 -25.43 -3.28 19.63
CA MET A 380 -25.46 -1.83 19.87
C MET A 380 -24.31 -1.12 19.17
N SER A 381 -23.20 -1.82 18.92
CA SER A 381 -22.03 -1.23 18.27
C SER A 381 -21.98 -1.50 16.76
N VAL A 382 -21.47 -0.53 16.01
CA VAL A 382 -20.96 -0.71 14.65
C VAL A 382 -19.44 -0.85 14.69
N GLY A 383 -18.91 -1.82 13.94
CA GLY A 383 -17.53 -2.26 14.06
C GLY A 383 -16.70 -2.21 12.79
N TRP A 384 -15.46 -1.74 12.92
CA TRP A 384 -14.44 -1.76 11.86
C TRP A 384 -13.14 -2.34 12.39
N LEU A 385 -12.62 -3.36 11.70
CA LEU A 385 -11.30 -3.92 11.95
C LEU A 385 -10.24 -3.15 11.15
N ASP A 386 -9.16 -2.75 11.82
CA ASP A 386 -7.98 -2.17 11.18
C ASP A 386 -7.45 -3.09 10.07
N ASN A 387 -7.28 -2.51 8.88
CA ASN A 387 -6.57 -3.17 7.80
C ASN A 387 -5.08 -2.95 8.02
N THR A 388 -4.42 -3.94 8.61
CA THR A 388 -3.00 -3.90 9.00
C THR A 388 -2.03 -3.63 7.85
N TYR A 389 -2.46 -3.74 6.58
CA TYR A 389 -1.65 -3.42 5.40
C TYR A 389 -1.76 -1.96 4.97
N THR A 390 -2.91 -1.32 5.22
CA THR A 390 -3.18 0.04 4.72
C THR A 390 -3.36 1.08 5.82
N HIS A 391 -3.68 0.63 7.05
CA HIS A 391 -4.10 1.45 8.18
C HIS A 391 -5.10 2.54 7.78
N SER A 392 -6.07 2.16 6.94
CA SER A 392 -7.06 3.07 6.35
C SER A 392 -7.94 3.70 7.43
N TYR A 393 -8.22 4.99 7.28
CA TYR A 393 -9.14 5.69 8.17
C TYR A 393 -10.59 5.21 7.97
N ILE A 394 -11.33 5.11 9.08
CA ILE A 394 -12.77 4.89 9.11
C ILE A 394 -13.47 6.24 9.06
N ARG A 395 -14.42 6.40 8.14
CA ARG A 395 -15.14 7.65 7.92
C ARG A 395 -16.65 7.49 7.98
N ILE A 396 -17.28 8.35 8.78
CA ILE A 396 -18.73 8.42 8.97
C ILE A 396 -19.15 9.86 8.67
N ALA A 397 -19.91 10.06 7.60
CA ALA A 397 -20.46 11.36 7.25
C ALA A 397 -21.75 11.62 8.00
N LEU A 398 -21.97 12.88 8.40
CA LEU A 398 -23.18 13.38 9.05
C LEU A 398 -23.80 14.47 8.16
N ASP A 399 -25.11 14.38 7.90
CA ASP A 399 -25.92 15.44 7.26
C ASP A 399 -26.91 16.00 8.27
N PHE A 400 -26.72 17.27 8.61
CA PHE A 400 -27.62 18.02 9.49
C PHE A 400 -28.85 18.55 8.74
N THR A 401 -29.02 18.20 7.45
CA THR A 401 -30.11 18.59 6.53
C THR A 401 -30.13 20.07 6.14
N ALA A 402 -29.71 20.95 7.05
CA ALA A 402 -29.54 22.38 6.85
C ALA A 402 -28.29 22.87 7.62
N ILE A 403 -27.80 24.06 7.26
CA ILE A 403 -26.71 24.70 7.99
C ILE A 403 -27.17 24.97 9.42
N THR A 404 -26.50 24.34 10.38
CA THR A 404 -26.86 24.37 11.80
C THR A 404 -25.62 24.78 12.61
N ASN A 405 -25.82 25.61 13.64
CA ASN A 405 -24.73 25.97 14.56
C ASN A 405 -24.55 24.88 15.61
N ILE A 406 -23.50 24.06 15.44
CA ILE A 406 -23.22 22.91 16.31
C ILE A 406 -22.13 23.32 17.31
N ASP A 407 -22.40 23.10 18.59
CA ASP A 407 -21.44 23.39 19.67
C ASP A 407 -20.46 22.23 19.84
N GLU A 408 -21.01 21.02 19.84
CA GLU A 408 -20.30 19.82 20.23
C GLU A 408 -20.82 18.60 19.47
N ILE A 409 -19.90 17.71 19.11
CA ILE A 409 -20.20 16.36 18.66
C ILE A 409 -19.48 15.40 19.59
N THR A 410 -20.16 14.34 20.01
CA THR A 410 -19.58 13.29 20.84
C THR A 410 -19.73 11.93 20.18
N VAL A 411 -18.77 11.05 20.45
CA VAL A 411 -18.77 9.68 19.93
C VAL A 411 -18.58 8.73 21.10
N ARG A 412 -19.58 7.86 21.32
CA ARG A 412 -19.53 6.78 22.31
C ARG A 412 -18.91 5.56 21.66
N LEU A 413 -17.91 4.99 22.31
CA LEU A 413 -17.09 3.90 21.75
C LEU A 413 -16.44 3.09 22.87
N HIS A 414 -15.85 1.96 22.48
CA HIS A 414 -15.12 1.08 23.39
C HIS A 414 -13.62 1.06 23.13
N GLY A 415 -12.86 0.78 24.19
CA GLY A 415 -11.42 0.54 24.18
C GLY A 415 -10.99 -0.32 25.37
N GLY A 416 -9.68 -0.36 25.66
CA GLY A 416 -9.14 -1.13 26.79
C GLY A 416 -8.61 -2.53 26.45
N SER A 417 -8.64 -2.91 25.17
CA SER A 417 -8.00 -4.11 24.59
C SER A 417 -8.72 -5.44 24.79
N TYR A 418 -9.85 -5.48 25.50
CA TYR A 418 -10.72 -6.68 25.52
C TYR A 418 -11.26 -6.97 24.11
N GLY A 419 -11.18 -8.23 23.66
CA GLY A 419 -11.62 -8.62 22.32
C GLY A 419 -10.83 -7.99 21.17
N SER A 420 -9.62 -7.46 21.43
CA SER A 420 -8.85 -6.64 20.48
C SER A 420 -9.58 -5.34 20.08
N ILE A 421 -10.42 -4.80 20.95
CA ILE A 421 -11.07 -3.50 20.78
C ILE A 421 -10.21 -2.44 21.47
N ASN A 422 -9.65 -1.52 20.69
CA ASN A 422 -8.81 -0.46 21.24
C ASN A 422 -9.35 0.92 20.89
N TRP A 423 -8.91 1.88 21.69
CA TRP A 423 -9.04 3.29 21.36
C TRP A 423 -8.41 3.58 19.99
N PRO A 424 -9.05 4.38 19.13
CA PRO A 424 -8.44 4.78 17.87
C PRO A 424 -7.15 5.55 18.14
N ASN A 425 -6.15 5.35 17.29
CA ASN A 425 -4.86 6.05 17.39
C ASN A 425 -5.05 7.56 17.21
N THR A 426 -5.92 7.95 16.29
CA THR A 426 -6.31 9.34 16.05
C THR A 426 -7.81 9.43 15.75
N ALA A 427 -8.41 10.55 16.14
CA ALA A 427 -9.80 10.87 15.84
C ALA A 427 -9.94 12.37 15.55
N ARG A 428 -10.65 12.72 14.48
CA ARG A 428 -10.91 14.11 14.10
C ARG A 428 -12.29 14.27 13.49
N LEU A 429 -12.82 15.48 13.60
CA LEU A 429 -14.03 15.94 12.96
C LEU A 429 -13.68 16.87 11.81
N LEU A 430 -14.40 16.73 10.70
CA LEU A 430 -14.26 17.59 9.54
C LEU A 430 -15.62 18.19 9.24
N ILE A 431 -15.68 19.48 8.92
CA ILE A 431 -16.94 20.18 8.68
C ILE A 431 -16.93 20.94 7.35
N SER A 432 -18.09 21.07 6.73
CA SER A 432 -18.30 21.93 5.57
C SER A 432 -19.78 22.35 5.43
N SER A 433 -20.00 23.50 4.80
CA SER A 433 -21.34 23.98 4.44
C SER A 433 -21.80 23.48 3.07
N ASP A 434 -20.85 23.15 2.18
CA ASP A 434 -21.12 23.06 0.73
C ASP A 434 -21.07 21.63 0.19
N CYS A 435 -20.47 20.70 0.94
CA CYS A 435 -20.15 19.35 0.50
C CYS A 435 -19.97 18.40 1.70
N VAL A 436 -20.01 17.09 1.46
CA VAL A 436 -19.60 16.10 2.46
C VAL A 436 -18.07 16.10 2.58
N PRO A 437 -17.46 16.49 3.72
CA PRO A 437 -16.01 16.46 3.87
C PRO A 437 -15.43 15.06 3.60
N PHE A 438 -14.33 14.97 2.85
CA PHE A 438 -13.66 13.69 2.56
C PHE A 438 -14.50 12.58 1.92
N SER A 439 -15.66 12.92 1.33
CA SER A 439 -16.36 12.06 0.38
C SER A 439 -15.60 12.04 -0.97
N PRO A 440 -15.45 10.86 -1.61
CA PRO A 440 -14.86 10.76 -2.95
C PRO A 440 -15.66 11.49 -4.03
N TYR A 441 -16.87 11.97 -3.69
CA TYR A 441 -17.79 12.66 -4.61
C TYR A 441 -17.86 14.18 -4.42
N SER A 442 -17.06 14.75 -3.51
CA SER A 442 -17.09 16.19 -3.24
C SER A 442 -16.32 16.99 -4.29
N SER A 443 -16.89 18.13 -4.70
CA SER A 443 -16.29 19.03 -5.70
C SER A 443 -14.94 19.60 -5.25
N SER A 444 -14.16 20.11 -6.21
CA SER A 444 -12.89 20.81 -5.95
C SER A 444 -13.05 22.05 -5.07
N ASP A 445 -14.25 22.62 -5.01
CA ASP A 445 -14.56 23.88 -4.30
C ASP A 445 -15.01 23.62 -2.85
N CYS A 446 -14.90 22.37 -2.40
CA CYS A 446 -15.30 21.91 -1.08
C CYS A 446 -14.42 22.53 0.01
N THR A 447 -14.95 23.55 0.69
CA THR A 447 -14.25 24.19 1.81
C THR A 447 -14.41 23.34 3.07
N VAL A 448 -13.30 22.77 3.55
CA VAL A 448 -13.29 21.87 4.72
C VAL A 448 -12.48 22.47 5.86
N LYS A 449 -13.02 22.40 7.08
CA LYS A 449 -12.29 22.71 8.31
C LYS A 449 -12.14 21.44 9.15
N SER A 450 -11.01 21.27 9.83
CA SER A 450 -10.72 20.10 10.66
C SER A 450 -10.57 20.49 12.13
N TYR A 451 -11.12 19.66 13.01
CA TYR A 451 -11.12 19.81 14.44
C TYR A 451 -10.62 18.49 15.06
N PRO A 452 -9.52 18.49 15.82
CA PRO A 452 -9.07 17.29 16.52
C PRO A 452 -10.05 16.91 17.64
N CYS A 453 -10.01 15.65 18.07
CA CYS A 453 -10.64 15.25 19.32
C CYS A 453 -10.08 16.10 20.47
N THR A 454 -10.96 16.78 21.18
CA THR A 454 -10.61 17.71 22.26
C THR A 454 -10.34 16.97 23.56
N ASP A 455 -11.10 15.91 23.84
CA ASP A 455 -10.96 15.14 25.06
C ASP A 455 -11.38 13.67 24.87
N ARG A 456 -10.83 12.79 25.70
CA ARG A 456 -11.19 11.38 25.78
C ARG A 456 -11.54 11.04 27.22
N ILE A 457 -12.82 10.75 27.45
CA ILE A 457 -13.35 10.45 28.79
C ILE A 457 -13.63 8.95 28.89
N ILE A 458 -13.01 8.28 29.85
CA ILE A 458 -13.31 6.89 30.17
C ILE A 458 -14.57 6.90 31.05
N THR A 459 -15.63 6.22 30.62
CA THR A 459 -16.90 6.13 31.35
C THR A 459 -17.13 4.75 31.97
N GLY A 460 -16.41 3.72 31.50
CA GLY A 460 -16.50 2.36 32.03
C GLY A 460 -15.75 2.13 33.34
N SER A 461 -16.22 1.17 34.11
CA SER A 461 -15.71 0.82 35.44
C SER A 461 -14.55 -0.19 35.43
N LYS A 462 -14.35 -0.90 34.31
CA LYS A 462 -13.33 -1.96 34.15
C LYS A 462 -12.05 -1.45 33.48
N LYS A 463 -10.88 -1.89 33.97
CA LYS A 463 -9.56 -1.46 33.46
C LYS A 463 -9.25 -1.93 32.03
N THR A 464 -9.82 -3.05 31.59
CA THR A 464 -9.51 -3.71 30.30
C THR A 464 -10.69 -3.68 29.32
N ASP A 465 -11.81 -3.08 29.70
CA ASP A 465 -13.06 -3.05 28.91
C ASP A 465 -13.72 -1.70 29.19
N GLN A 466 -13.23 -0.69 28.49
CA GLN A 466 -13.47 0.72 28.77
C GLN A 466 -14.45 1.27 27.74
N GLY A 467 -15.74 1.35 28.10
CA GLY A 467 -16.62 2.29 27.43
C GLY A 467 -16.12 3.73 27.65
N GLY A 468 -16.29 4.58 26.65
CA GLY A 468 -16.02 6.00 26.84
C GLY A 468 -16.42 6.87 25.66
N LEU A 469 -15.91 8.09 25.71
CA LEU A 469 -16.42 9.22 24.94
C LEU A 469 -15.25 9.97 24.29
N LEU A 470 -15.36 10.23 22.99
CA LEU A 470 -14.55 11.24 22.30
C LEU A 470 -15.37 12.52 22.16
N LEU A 471 -14.73 13.64 22.49
CA LEU A 471 -15.36 14.97 22.50
C LEU A 471 -14.80 15.85 21.38
N PHE A 472 -15.66 16.46 20.57
CA PHE A 472 -15.27 17.42 19.54
C PHE A 472 -15.99 18.75 19.75
N LYS A 473 -15.26 19.78 20.22
CA LYS A 473 -15.80 21.14 20.36
C LYS A 473 -15.56 21.95 19.09
N VAL A 474 -16.61 22.54 18.54
CA VAL A 474 -16.57 23.15 17.19
C VAL A 474 -17.16 24.56 17.15
N SER A 475 -18.24 24.80 17.89
CA SER A 475 -18.99 26.07 17.94
C SER A 475 -19.01 26.81 16.60
N SER A 476 -19.51 26.14 15.55
CA SER A 476 -19.52 26.67 14.18
C SER A 476 -20.78 26.23 13.42
N SER A 477 -21.18 27.04 12.44
CA SER A 477 -22.27 26.72 11.51
C SER A 477 -21.80 25.92 10.31
N PHE A 478 -22.39 24.74 10.09
CA PHE A 478 -22.14 23.87 8.94
C PHE A 478 -23.33 22.96 8.67
N ARG A 479 -23.41 22.38 7.47
CA ARG A 479 -24.44 21.37 7.14
C ARG A 479 -23.89 19.95 7.22
N TRP A 480 -22.63 19.77 6.86
CA TRP A 480 -22.02 18.46 6.71
C TRP A 480 -20.88 18.31 7.69
N ALA A 481 -20.78 17.12 8.28
CA ALA A 481 -19.58 16.72 9.00
C ALA A 481 -19.10 15.35 8.56
N THR A 482 -17.85 15.03 8.87
CA THR A 482 -17.31 13.68 8.74
C THR A 482 -16.43 13.40 9.94
N LEU A 483 -16.80 12.36 10.69
CA LEU A 483 -15.99 11.77 11.73
C LEU A 483 -14.98 10.84 11.09
N GLU A 484 -13.71 11.03 11.41
CA GLU A 484 -12.62 10.22 10.88
C GLU A 484 -11.79 9.62 12.02
N PHE A 485 -11.59 8.31 11.98
CA PHE A 485 -10.87 7.54 13.00
C PHE A 485 -9.76 6.70 12.37
N GLN A 486 -8.60 6.64 13.00
CA GLN A 486 -7.58 5.64 12.68
C GLN A 486 -7.73 4.46 13.65
N PRO A 487 -8.27 3.32 13.20
CA PRO A 487 -8.50 2.18 14.07
C PRO A 487 -7.16 1.59 14.54
N ASN A 488 -7.19 0.93 15.70
CA ASN A 488 -6.10 0.14 16.23
C ASN A 488 -6.69 -1.23 16.59
N ALA A 489 -6.57 -2.22 15.71
CA ALA A 489 -7.43 -3.40 15.73
C ALA A 489 -8.92 -3.02 15.58
N TRP A 490 -9.83 -3.51 16.43
CA TRP A 490 -11.26 -3.19 16.31
C TRP A 490 -11.59 -1.80 16.86
N LEU A 491 -12.25 -0.98 16.03
CA LEU A 491 -12.97 0.22 16.42
C LEU A 491 -14.46 -0.13 16.55
N MET A 492 -15.02 0.04 17.74
CA MET A 492 -16.45 -0.20 18.02
C MET A 492 -17.09 1.09 18.49
N ILE A 493 -18.07 1.60 17.74
CA ILE A 493 -18.80 2.83 18.03
C ILE A 493 -20.25 2.48 18.32
N ASP A 494 -20.78 2.98 19.42
CA ASP A 494 -22.16 2.78 19.85
C ASP A 494 -23.04 3.92 19.35
N GLU A 495 -22.64 5.17 19.59
CA GLU A 495 -23.51 6.33 19.40
C GLU A 495 -22.72 7.56 18.96
N VAL A 496 -23.34 8.39 18.10
CA VAL A 496 -22.84 9.71 17.71
C VAL A 496 -23.89 10.75 18.11
N GLN A 497 -23.52 11.60 19.06
CA GLN A 497 -24.40 12.66 19.55
C GLN A 497 -23.95 14.03 19.03
N ALA A 498 -24.90 14.91 18.73
CA ALA A 498 -24.61 16.27 18.30
C ALA A 498 -25.42 17.25 19.13
N PHE A 499 -24.81 18.33 19.60
CA PHE A 499 -25.42 19.25 20.55
C PHE A 499 -25.55 20.67 20.01
N VAL A 500 -26.71 21.28 20.27
CA VAL A 500 -27.00 22.69 20.00
C VAL A 500 -27.52 23.35 21.28
N ASN A 501 -26.81 24.36 21.77
CA ASN A 501 -27.02 25.02 23.05
C ASN A 501 -27.16 24.02 24.22
N GLY A 502 -26.36 22.94 24.19
CA GLY A 502 -26.39 21.86 25.18
C GLY A 502 -27.53 20.85 25.04
N ASN A 503 -28.39 20.96 24.02
CA ASN A 503 -29.46 19.99 23.75
C ASN A 503 -29.02 18.98 22.68
N ASP A 504 -29.26 17.69 22.90
CA ASP A 504 -28.95 16.63 21.94
C ASP A 504 -29.94 16.65 20.76
N ILE A 505 -29.40 16.80 19.55
CA ILE A 505 -30.11 16.80 18.28
C ILE A 505 -29.76 15.61 17.39
N SER A 506 -29.03 14.60 17.89
CA SER A 506 -28.62 13.39 17.15
C SER A 506 -29.76 12.73 16.38
N HIS A 507 -30.95 12.76 16.97
CA HIS A 507 -32.20 12.26 16.40
C HIS A 507 -32.66 12.93 15.09
N LEU A 508 -32.08 14.07 14.73
CA LEU A 508 -32.32 14.83 13.50
C LEU A 508 -31.16 14.70 12.50
N VAL A 509 -30.08 14.01 12.85
CA VAL A 509 -28.87 13.89 12.04
C VAL A 509 -28.95 12.59 11.24
N ASN A 510 -28.76 12.69 9.92
CA ASN A 510 -28.55 11.51 9.10
C ASN A 510 -27.07 11.16 9.09
N TYR A 511 -26.72 9.88 9.12
CA TYR A 511 -25.34 9.44 8.94
C TYR A 511 -25.18 8.47 7.76
N TYR A 512 -23.97 8.47 7.20
CA TYR A 512 -23.60 7.65 6.06
C TYR A 512 -22.20 7.06 6.28
N PHE A 513 -22.04 5.77 6.04
CA PHE A 513 -20.74 5.13 6.07
C PHE A 513 -19.97 5.43 4.77
N LEU A 514 -18.98 6.33 4.84
CA LEU A 514 -18.03 6.49 3.75
C LEU A 514 -17.03 5.33 3.71
N THR A 515 -16.76 4.72 4.88
CA THR A 515 -16.05 3.45 5.02
C THR A 515 -17.02 2.40 5.56
N PRO A 516 -17.37 1.34 4.79
CA PRO A 516 -18.35 0.34 5.24
C PRO A 516 -17.84 -0.48 6.43
N PRO A 517 -18.72 -0.93 7.35
CA PRO A 517 -18.35 -1.85 8.44
C PRO A 517 -17.75 -3.17 7.91
N THR A 518 -16.84 -3.77 8.69
CA THR A 518 -16.12 -4.98 8.29
C THR A 518 -17.08 -6.17 8.10
N SER A 519 -17.04 -6.81 6.92
CA SER A 519 -17.83 -8.01 6.60
C SER A 519 -17.31 -9.26 7.30
N LYS A 520 -18.20 -10.22 7.60
CA LYS A 520 -17.75 -11.57 8.00
C LYS A 520 -16.97 -12.19 6.85
N SER A 521 -15.78 -12.73 7.11
CA SER A 521 -15.11 -13.61 6.15
C SER A 521 -16.03 -14.79 5.86
N VAL A 522 -16.38 -15.02 4.59
CA VAL A 522 -17.01 -16.28 4.19
C VAL A 522 -15.97 -17.36 4.46
N SER A 523 -16.21 -18.21 5.45
CA SER A 523 -15.38 -19.38 5.69
C SER A 523 -15.36 -20.21 4.40
N SER A 524 -14.21 -20.25 3.74
CA SER A 524 -13.90 -21.19 2.66
C SER A 524 -13.76 -22.61 3.20
#